data_AF-A0A510TPB8-F1
#
_entry.id   AF-A0A510TPB8-F1
#
_cell.length_a   1.000
_cell.length_b   1.000
_cell.length_c   1.000
_cell.angle_alpha   90.00
_cell.angle_beta   90.00
_cell.angle_gamma   90.00
#
_symmetry.space_group_name_H-M   'P 1'
#
loop_
_entity.id
_entity.type
_entity.pdbx_description
1 polymer ?
#
loop_
_entity_poly.entity_id
_entity_poly.type
_entity_poly.pdbx_seq_one_letter_code
_entity_poly.pdbx_strand_id
1 'polypeptide(L)' 'MTNLKVNTNTPADLEGDLASLRGDCARMAPHWAPPRHTGSRPVPPSLIHGVTVPARSARLLDAMSDYGD' A
#
# COMPACT_ATOMS: atom_id res chain seq x y z
N MET A 1 -24.17 -19.45 -11.63
CA MET A 1 -23.08 -18.46 -11.57
C MET A 1 -23.59 -17.12 -12.07
N THR A 2 -23.83 -16.14 -11.18
CA THR A 2 -24.13 -14.77 -11.60
C THR A 2 -22.82 -14.01 -11.82
N ASN A 3 -22.62 -13.50 -13.04
CA ASN A 3 -21.45 -12.70 -13.40
C ASN A 3 -21.49 -11.37 -12.64
N LEU A 4 -20.45 -11.08 -11.87
CA LEU A 4 -20.25 -9.76 -11.26
C LEU A 4 -19.93 -8.78 -12.38
N LYS A 5 -20.88 -7.92 -12.75
CA LYS A 5 -20.65 -6.81 -13.66
C LYS A 5 -19.76 -5.80 -12.94
N VAL A 6 -18.46 -5.84 -13.21
CA VAL A 6 -17.53 -4.78 -12.83
C VAL A 6 -17.97 -3.54 -13.61
N ASN A 7 -18.68 -2.65 -12.93
CA ASN A 7 -18.77 -1.28 -13.38
C ASN A 7 -17.37 -0.72 -13.23
N THR A 8 -16.66 -0.55 -14.34
CA THR A 8 -15.41 0.20 -14.38
C THR A 8 -15.76 1.64 -14.01
N ASN A 9 -15.74 1.90 -12.70
CA ASN A 9 -15.81 3.23 -12.15
C ASN A 9 -14.76 4.05 -12.92
N THR A 10 -15.19 5.23 -13.38
CA THR A 10 -14.45 6.21 -14.18
C THR A 10 -12.93 6.05 -14.06
N PRO A 11 -12.16 6.01 -15.16
CA PRO A 11 -10.71 6.04 -15.06
C PRO A 11 -10.36 7.20 -14.14
N ALA A 12 -9.68 6.93 -13.02
CA ALA A 12 -8.98 8.01 -12.34
C ALA A 12 -8.15 8.69 -13.43
N ASP A 13 -8.27 10.00 -13.56
CA ASP A 13 -7.45 10.74 -14.51
C ASP A 13 -5.99 10.58 -14.06
N LEU A 14 -5.31 9.56 -14.61
CA LEU A 14 -3.95 9.19 -14.22
C LEU A 14 -2.94 10.25 -14.66
N GLU A 15 -3.36 11.20 -15.51
CA GLU A 15 -2.59 12.33 -16.01
C GLU A 15 -2.81 13.61 -15.17
N GLY A 16 -3.60 13.52 -14.09
CA GLY A 16 -3.85 14.63 -13.17
C GLY A 16 -2.64 15.00 -12.32
N ASP A 17 -2.57 16.25 -11.86
CA ASP A 17 -1.50 16.71 -10.99
C ASP A 17 -1.56 16.08 -9.56
N LEU A 18 -0.49 16.25 -8.78
CA LEU A 18 -0.43 15.72 -7.41
C LEU A 18 -1.54 16.25 -6.49
N ALA A 19 -2.06 17.45 -6.76
CA ALA A 19 -3.15 18.03 -5.97
C ALA A 19 -4.47 17.28 -6.24
N SER A 20 -4.72 16.92 -7.50
CA SER A 20 -5.87 16.14 -7.96
C SER A 20 -5.83 14.74 -7.34
N LEU A 21 -4.67 14.08 -7.36
CA LEU A 21 -4.47 12.77 -6.72
C LEU A 21 -4.77 12.81 -5.21
N ARG A 22 -4.29 13.84 -4.50
CA ARG A 22 -4.62 14.01 -3.06
C ARG A 22 -6.12 14.18 -2.82
N GLY A 23 -6.80 14.89 -3.72
CA GLY A 23 -8.26 15.03 -3.70
C GLY A 23 -8.98 13.70 -3.88
N ASP A 24 -8.51 12.85 -4.80
CA ASP A 24 -9.03 11.49 -4.98
C ASP A 24 -8.80 10.61 -3.76
N CYS A 25 -7.60 10.63 -3.17
CA CYS A 25 -7.33 9.90 -1.93
C CYS A 25 -8.28 10.34 -0.80
N ALA A 26 -8.54 11.64 -0.65
CA ALA A 26 -9.46 12.15 0.37
C ALA A 26 -10.91 11.71 0.12
N ARG A 27 -11.36 11.64 -1.14
CA ARG A 27 -12.68 11.11 -1.50
C ARG A 27 -12.81 9.62 -1.19
N MET A 28 -11.73 8.86 -1.38
CA MET A 28 -11.74 7.41 -1.11
C MET A 28 -11.59 7.06 0.36
N ALA A 29 -10.86 7.86 1.16
CA ALA A 29 -10.53 7.55 2.55
C ALA A 29 -11.72 7.13 3.43
N PRO A 30 -12.91 7.75 3.37
CA PRO A 30 -14.06 7.35 4.19
C PRO A 30 -14.57 5.93 3.91
N HIS A 31 -14.30 5.37 2.73
CA HIS A 31 -14.71 4.00 2.37
C HIS A 31 -13.78 2.92 2.97
N TRP A 32 -12.63 3.34 3.49
CA TRP A 32 -11.66 2.45 4.10
C TRP A 32 -11.79 2.61 5.61
N ALA A 33 -12.52 1.68 6.23
CA ALA A 33 -12.56 1.63 7.69
C ALA A 33 -11.14 1.32 8.19
N PRO A 34 -10.48 2.24 8.94
CA PRO A 34 -9.20 1.90 9.52
C PRO A 34 -9.41 0.70 10.45
N PRO A 35 -8.48 -0.26 10.47
CA PRO A 35 -8.46 -1.24 11.54
C PRO A 35 -8.55 -0.49 12.86
N ARG A 36 -9.32 -1.00 13.83
CA ARG A 36 -9.29 -0.46 15.19
C ARG A 36 -7.86 -0.62 15.70
N HIS A 37 -7.04 0.41 15.53
CA HIS A 37 -5.69 0.45 16.02
C HIS A 37 -5.78 0.59 17.53
N THR A 38 -5.76 -0.54 18.23
CA THR A 38 -5.13 -0.55 19.54
C THR A 38 -3.67 -0.18 19.28
N GLY A 39 -3.18 0.88 19.91
CA GLY A 39 -1.77 1.26 19.75
C GLY A 39 -0.89 0.03 19.95
N SER A 40 -0.03 -0.28 18.99
CA SER A 40 0.84 -1.44 19.09
C SER A 40 1.71 -1.26 20.33
N ARG A 41 1.53 -2.13 21.32
CA ARG A 41 2.34 -2.07 22.53
C ARG A 41 3.77 -2.48 22.15
N PRO A 42 4.81 -1.79 22.65
CA PRO A 42 6.18 -2.22 22.46
C PRO A 42 6.32 -3.71 22.83
N VAL A 43 6.82 -4.51 21.89
CA VAL A 43 7.14 -5.91 22.11
C VAL A 43 8.63 -6.04 22.43
N PRO A 44 9.03 -6.95 23.33
CA PRO A 44 10.44 -7.24 23.54
C PRO A 44 11.09 -7.69 22.22
N PRO A 45 12.37 -7.34 21.96
CA PRO A 45 13.06 -7.71 20.73
C PRO A 45 13.07 -9.22 20.45
N SER A 46 13.02 -10.04 21.49
CA SER A 46 12.92 -11.50 21.38
C SER A 46 11.65 -12.01 20.70
N LEU A 47 10.59 -11.19 20.62
CA LEU A 47 9.36 -11.50 19.90
C LEU A 47 9.33 -10.96 18.46
N ILE A 48 10.31 -10.14 18.10
CA ILE A 48 10.51 -9.70 16.71
C ILE A 48 11.21 -10.86 16.00
N HIS A 49 10.41 -11.71 15.37
CA HIS A 49 10.93 -12.76 14.51
C HIS A 49 11.40 -12.07 13.23
N GLY A 50 12.72 -12.01 13.03
CA GLY A 50 13.31 -11.41 11.84
C GLY A 50 12.84 -12.10 10.58
N VAL A 51 12.68 -11.33 9.50
CA VAL A 51 12.46 -11.88 8.17
C VAL A 51 13.81 -12.06 7.51
N THR A 52 14.18 -13.30 7.20
CA THR A 52 15.38 -13.59 6.41
C THR A 52 15.03 -13.51 4.93
N VAL A 53 15.51 -12.48 4.25
CA VAL A 53 15.34 -12.32 2.80
C VAL A 53 16.53 -12.98 2.08
N PRO A 54 16.31 -13.91 1.14
CA PRO A 54 17.39 -14.47 0.34
C PRO A 54 18.11 -13.40 -0.49
N ALA A 55 19.44 -13.48 -0.59
CA ALA A 55 20.26 -12.50 -1.30
C ALA A 55 19.83 -12.28 -2.76
N ARG A 56 19.32 -13.32 -3.44
CA ARG A 56 18.78 -13.20 -4.81
C ARG A 56 17.58 -12.26 -4.89
N SER A 57 16.71 -12.29 -3.89
CA SER A 57 15.54 -11.42 -3.81
C SER A 57 15.94 -9.99 -3.45
N ALA A 58 16.92 -9.80 -2.56
CA ALA A 58 17.45 -8.49 -2.23
C ALA A 58 18.04 -7.78 -3.46
N ARG A 59 18.77 -8.51 -4.31
CA ARG A 59 19.34 -7.96 -5.57
C ARG A 59 18.31 -7.49 -6.59
N LEU A 60 17.05 -7.94 -6.50
CA LEU A 60 15.99 -7.41 -7.36
C LEU A 60 15.63 -5.97 -6.96
N LEU A 61 15.84 -5.60 -5.69
CA LEU A 61 15.64 -4.23 -5.20
C LEU A 61 16.77 -3.30 -5.62
N ASP A 62 18.01 -3.80 -5.79
CA ASP A 62 19.14 -3.00 -6.27
C ASP A 62 18.88 -2.38 -7.66
N ALA A 63 18.03 -3.02 -8.48
CA ALA A 63 17.62 -2.51 -9.79
C ALA A 63 16.43 -1.53 -9.74
N MET A 64 15.84 -1.30 -8.56
CA MET A 64 14.73 -0.37 -8.33
C MET A 64 15.25 0.86 -7.58
N SER A 65 16.03 1.69 -8.28
CA SER A 65 16.67 2.90 -7.74
C SER A 65 15.69 3.91 -7.14
N ASP A 66 14.41 3.86 -7.51
CA ASP A 66 13.37 4.76 -6.99
C ASP A 66 13.06 4.57 -5.49
N TYR A 67 13.60 3.51 -4.85
CA TYR A 67 13.26 3.11 -3.48
C TYR A 67 14.47 2.96 -2.55
N GLY A 68 15.68 3.34 -2.99
CA GLY A 68 16.95 2.91 -2.38
C GLY A 68 17.92 3.97 -1.86
N ASP A 69 17.52 5.24 -1.71
CA ASP A 69 18.31 6.29 -1.03
C ASP A 69 17.49 6.96 0.09
#